data_AF-A0A2M7Z603-F1
#
_entry.id   AF-A0A2M7Z603-F1
#
_cell.length_a   1.000
_cell.length_b   1.000
_cell.length_c   1.000
_cell.angle_alpha   90.00
_cell.angle_beta   90.00
_cell.angle_gamma   90.00
#
_symmetry.space_group_name_H-M   'P 1'
#
loop_
_entity.id
_entity.type
_entity.pdbx_description
1 polymer ?
#
loop_
_entity_poly.entity_id
_entity_poly.type
_entity_poly.pdbx_seq_one_letter_code
_entity_poly.pdbx_strand_id
1 'polypeptide(L)'
;MRKIKIVKKTTAVFNLMIAVVFLLSIFSFFSVIDTTYAQTDTFGLTGVDQTLDLGTQDIRVTIAKIIRVILGLLGIIALVIIIYGGFTIMTSGGSEEKVSTGKKILINAVIGLAIILSSFAIVQFVISSLQQATGSGVGDGTARAPNIQIFAGSGSFGRIISDHYPARDQKDVKRNTKIAITFAESIDPASIVIDSNGNGIFGDCVTPDGVQFDWASQCDLLNKDSIKIYPRDQADSLIDAAVLVSPESSGVFSFTIRPIELLGNPNEDVWYTVYLTSKILKADNSASIFANERDDHYFWEFGVGTLLDFDGPIITSVYPFNGNVARNTIIQINFNEEMDPTSLQGISGAGFTNIVFGDINVSGEWRITNGYKTVEFVSSEACGQNSCGDVMYCLPVQCTETDTACTVPYEILIRSAELVSSGIAEAIPFTGV
;
A
#
# COMPACT_ATOMS: atom_id res chain seq x y z
N MET A 1 20.87 60.39 -26.59
CA MET A 1 20.74 59.63 -25.31
C MET A 1 19.65 58.55 -25.28
N ARG A 2 18.58 58.61 -26.11
CA ARG A 2 17.46 57.64 -26.07
C ARG A 2 17.82 56.22 -26.55
N LYS A 3 18.72 56.06 -27.53
CA LYS A 3 19.15 54.74 -28.05
C LYS A 3 20.00 53.93 -27.07
N ILE A 4 20.83 54.58 -26.24
CA ILE A 4 21.69 53.91 -25.24
C ILE A 4 20.86 53.27 -24.10
N LYS A 5 19.72 53.89 -23.73
CA LYS A 5 18.81 53.33 -22.72
C LYS A 5 18.06 52.08 -23.21
N ILE A 6 17.79 51.97 -24.51
CA ILE A 6 17.09 50.81 -25.10
C ILE A 6 18.02 49.60 -25.15
N VAL A 7 19.28 49.78 -25.56
CA VAL A 7 20.28 48.70 -25.63
C VAL A 7 20.55 48.09 -24.24
N LYS A 8 20.70 48.93 -23.20
CA LYS A 8 20.89 48.43 -21.83
C LYS A 8 19.67 47.65 -21.30
N LYS A 9 18.45 48.06 -21.67
CA LYS A 9 17.21 47.38 -21.26
C LYS A 9 17.06 46.03 -21.97
N THR A 10 17.45 45.92 -23.24
CA THR A 10 17.42 44.65 -23.99
C THR A 10 18.47 43.65 -23.51
N THR A 11 19.67 44.10 -23.11
CA THR A 11 20.70 43.21 -22.56
C THR A 11 20.33 42.70 -21.16
N ALA A 12 19.66 43.52 -20.34
CA ALA A 12 19.22 43.11 -19.00
C ALA A 12 18.09 42.07 -19.06
N VAL A 13 17.13 42.23 -19.98
CA VAL A 13 16.04 41.26 -20.18
C VAL A 13 16.55 39.93 -20.72
N PHE A 14 17.58 39.95 -21.58
CA PHE A 14 18.22 38.74 -22.10
C PHE A 14 18.97 37.96 -21.01
N ASN A 15 19.75 38.65 -20.16
CA ASN A 15 20.43 38.01 -19.03
C ASN A 15 19.45 37.46 -17.98
N LEU A 16 18.31 38.14 -17.78
CA LEU A 16 17.23 37.64 -16.92
C LEU A 16 16.58 36.37 -17.51
N MET A 17 16.36 36.32 -18.83
CA MET A 17 15.77 35.15 -19.48
C MET A 17 16.71 33.93 -19.44
N ILE A 18 18.03 34.13 -19.64
CA ILE A 18 19.03 33.08 -19.48
C ILE A 18 19.10 32.59 -18.03
N ALA A 19 19.08 33.50 -17.05
CA ALA A 19 19.08 33.14 -15.64
C ALA A 19 17.83 32.33 -15.25
N VAL A 20 16.65 32.66 -15.80
CA VAL A 20 15.40 31.93 -15.58
C VAL A 20 15.42 30.55 -16.22
N VAL A 21 15.95 30.40 -17.45
CA VAL A 21 16.11 29.09 -18.10
C VAL A 21 17.13 28.22 -17.36
N PHE A 22 18.20 28.81 -16.83
CA PHE A 22 19.21 28.12 -16.04
C PHE A 22 18.68 27.72 -14.64
N LEU A 23 17.84 28.55 -14.02
CA LEU A 23 17.15 28.21 -12.77
C LEU A 23 16.10 27.11 -12.96
N LEU A 24 15.36 27.14 -14.08
CA LEU A 24 14.38 26.10 -14.42
C LEU A 24 15.06 24.76 -14.74
N SER A 25 16.21 24.75 -15.43
CA SER A 25 16.96 23.52 -15.69
C SER A 25 17.66 22.97 -14.44
N ILE A 26 18.10 23.83 -13.51
CA ILE A 26 18.60 23.41 -12.20
C ILE A 26 17.46 22.85 -11.32
N PHE A 27 16.25 23.44 -11.39
CA PHE A 27 15.07 22.95 -10.68
C PHE A 27 14.60 21.56 -11.18
N SER A 28 14.73 21.30 -12.49
CA SER A 28 14.55 19.96 -13.06
C SER A 28 15.63 18.95 -12.65
N PHE A 29 16.82 19.41 -12.28
CA PHE A 29 17.92 18.56 -11.78
C PHE A 29 17.86 18.31 -10.27
N PHE A 30 17.29 19.23 -9.47
CA PHE A 30 17.17 19.09 -8.01
C PHE A 30 15.87 18.41 -7.55
N SER A 31 14.90 18.17 -8.44
CA SER A 31 13.70 17.39 -8.13
C SER A 31 13.91 15.87 -8.20
N VAL A 32 15.16 15.39 -8.21
CA VAL A 32 15.49 13.97 -8.12
C VAL A 32 16.14 13.70 -6.77
N ILE A 33 15.34 13.74 -5.71
CA ILE A 33 15.68 13.10 -4.43
C ILE A 33 14.45 12.28 -4.02
N ASP A 34 14.67 10.97 -4.03
CA ASP A 34 13.86 9.87 -3.48
C ASP A 34 12.41 9.71 -3.93
N THR A 35 12.26 9.22 -5.16
CA THR A 35 11.31 8.14 -5.41
C THR A 35 12.11 6.88 -5.74
N THR A 36 11.96 5.87 -4.89
CA THR A 36 12.29 4.46 -5.16
C THR A 36 12.10 4.13 -6.65
N TYR A 37 13.17 3.71 -7.31
CA TYR A 37 13.12 3.30 -8.71
C TYR A 37 12.31 2.00 -8.84
N ALA A 38 11.00 2.11 -9.06
CA ALA A 38 10.32 1.17 -9.93
C ALA A 38 10.86 1.43 -11.34
N GLN A 39 11.94 0.74 -11.71
CA GLN A 39 12.39 0.72 -13.09
C GLN A 39 11.33 -0.05 -13.89
N THR A 40 10.48 0.65 -14.63
CA THR A 40 9.87 0.07 -15.82
C THR A 40 11.01 -0.44 -16.70
N ASP A 41 11.11 -1.77 -16.82
CA ASP A 41 12.15 -2.51 -17.52
C ASP A 41 12.27 -2.02 -18.98
N THR A 42 13.06 -0.97 -19.17
CA THR A 42 13.16 -0.23 -20.44
C THR A 42 14.02 -1.00 -21.45
N PHE A 43 14.64 -2.12 -21.05
CA PHE A 43 15.56 -2.89 -21.90
C PHE A 43 15.32 -4.41 -21.86
N GLY A 44 14.29 -4.88 -21.17
CA GLY A 44 13.90 -6.28 -21.18
C GLY A 44 14.88 -7.21 -20.45
N LEU A 45 15.58 -6.70 -19.43
CA LEU A 45 16.65 -7.44 -18.76
C LEU A 45 16.16 -8.38 -17.66
N THR A 46 14.88 -8.34 -17.32
CA THR A 46 14.26 -9.21 -16.30
C THR A 46 14.21 -10.69 -16.69
N GLY A 47 14.41 -11.04 -17.98
CA GLY A 47 14.43 -12.42 -18.48
C GLY A 47 15.78 -13.15 -18.41
N VAL A 48 16.83 -12.55 -17.84
CA VAL A 48 18.15 -13.21 -17.73
C VAL A 48 18.71 -13.24 -16.32
N ASP A 49 17.84 -13.05 -15.32
CA ASP A 49 18.24 -12.93 -13.91
C ASP A 49 18.03 -14.24 -13.10
N GLN A 50 17.73 -15.35 -13.77
CA GLN A 50 17.71 -16.66 -13.12
C GLN A 50 18.99 -17.41 -13.46
N THR A 51 19.82 -17.60 -12.44
CA THR A 51 21.09 -18.35 -12.40
C THR A 51 22.32 -17.57 -12.85
N LEU A 52 22.97 -16.90 -11.88
CA LEU A 52 24.32 -17.23 -11.41
C LEU A 52 24.75 -16.18 -10.37
N ASP A 53 24.69 -16.60 -9.10
CA ASP A 53 25.22 -15.86 -7.95
C ASP A 53 26.76 -15.89 -7.97
N LEU A 54 27.34 -14.82 -8.52
CA LEU A 54 28.69 -14.36 -8.22
C LEU A 54 28.63 -12.83 -8.12
N GLY A 55 29.07 -12.30 -6.98
CA GLY A 55 28.85 -10.91 -6.59
C GLY A 55 29.15 -9.84 -7.65
N THR A 56 28.37 -8.76 -7.54
CA THR A 56 28.50 -7.43 -8.16
C THR A 56 27.92 -7.24 -9.57
N GLN A 57 26.59 -7.01 -9.64
CA GLN A 57 25.75 -6.46 -10.73
C GLN A 57 25.98 -7.04 -12.15
N ASP A 58 24.92 -7.62 -12.75
CA ASP A 58 24.92 -8.07 -14.16
C ASP A 58 25.52 -6.99 -15.07
N ILE A 59 26.51 -7.39 -15.87
CA ILE A 59 27.24 -6.51 -16.79
C ILE A 59 26.29 -5.76 -17.74
N ARG A 60 25.14 -6.35 -18.08
CA ARG A 60 24.09 -5.73 -18.91
C ARG A 60 23.43 -4.57 -18.20
N VAL A 61 23.18 -4.69 -16.89
CA VAL A 61 22.62 -3.61 -16.06
C VAL A 61 23.64 -2.48 -15.91
N THR A 62 24.92 -2.81 -15.74
CA THR A 62 26.00 -1.82 -15.70
C THR A 62 26.13 -1.06 -17.03
N ILE A 63 26.09 -1.77 -18.16
CA ILE A 63 26.11 -1.15 -19.50
C ILE A 63 24.88 -0.25 -19.71
N ALA A 64 23.68 -0.68 -19.31
CA ALA A 64 22.47 0.12 -19.43
C ALA A 64 22.53 1.43 -18.60
N LYS A 65 23.08 1.36 -17.39
CA LYS A 65 23.33 2.55 -16.56
C LYS A 65 24.31 3.51 -17.22
N ILE A 66 25.40 2.99 -17.80
CA ILE A 66 26.40 3.81 -18.52
C ILE A 66 25.75 4.49 -19.75
N ILE A 67 24.97 3.75 -20.54
CA ILE A 67 24.27 4.30 -21.71
C ILE A 67 23.32 5.42 -21.30
N ARG A 68 22.55 5.24 -20.22
CA ARG A 68 21.63 6.27 -19.71
C ARG A 68 22.38 7.55 -19.29
N VAL A 69 23.53 7.43 -18.65
CA VAL A 69 24.38 8.57 -18.27
C VAL A 69 24.91 9.29 -19.52
N ILE A 70 25.38 8.54 -20.52
CA ILE A 70 25.89 9.11 -21.78
C ILE A 70 24.77 9.82 -22.56
N LEU A 71 23.58 9.24 -22.66
CA LEU A 71 22.43 9.86 -23.32
C LEU A 71 22.00 11.16 -22.62
N GLY A 72 22.04 11.19 -21.28
CA GLY A 72 21.82 12.41 -20.50
C GLY A 72 22.85 13.51 -20.83
N LEU A 73 24.13 13.16 -20.90
CA LEU A 73 25.20 14.10 -21.27
C LEU A 73 25.02 14.65 -22.69
N LEU A 74 24.67 13.80 -23.65
CA LEU A 74 24.41 14.21 -25.04
C LEU A 74 23.24 15.20 -25.15
N GLY A 75 22.19 15.02 -24.35
CA GLY A 75 21.07 15.96 -24.29
C GLY A 75 21.49 17.37 -23.83
N ILE A 76 22.36 17.45 -22.82
CA ILE A 76 22.91 18.72 -22.34
C ILE A 76 23.78 19.38 -23.42
N ILE A 77 24.62 18.61 -24.12
CA ILE A 77 25.45 19.12 -25.22
C ILE A 77 24.57 19.67 -26.35
N ALA A 78 23.50 18.95 -26.72
CA ALA A 78 22.56 19.41 -27.74
C ALA A 78 21.91 20.76 -27.36
N LEU A 79 21.53 20.93 -26.09
CA LEU A 79 20.99 22.18 -25.57
C LEU A 79 22.00 23.34 -25.71
N VAL A 80 23.27 23.12 -25.37
CA VAL A 80 24.33 24.14 -25.48
C VAL A 80 24.52 24.58 -26.94
N ILE A 81 24.50 23.64 -27.90
CA ILE A 81 24.66 23.95 -29.32
C ILE A 81 23.47 24.78 -29.83
N ILE A 82 22.24 24.47 -29.39
CA ILE A 82 21.05 25.25 -29.76
C ILE A 82 21.15 26.68 -29.23
N ILE A 83 21.58 26.85 -27.96
CA ILE A 83 21.80 28.17 -27.37
C ILE A 83 22.86 28.95 -28.14
N TYR A 84 23.98 28.30 -28.51
CA TYR A 84 25.05 28.93 -29.29
C TYR A 84 24.59 29.37 -30.69
N GLY A 85 23.81 28.54 -31.38
CA GLY A 85 23.21 28.87 -32.67
C GLY A 85 22.27 30.06 -32.58
N GLY A 86 21.41 30.09 -31.55
CA GLY A 86 20.51 31.21 -31.26
C GLY A 86 21.27 32.51 -30.96
N PHE A 87 22.31 32.44 -30.12
CA PHE A 87 23.13 33.58 -29.76
C PHE A 87 23.84 34.19 -30.97
N THR A 88 24.33 33.36 -31.89
CA THR A 88 24.98 33.81 -33.13
C THR A 88 24.03 34.61 -34.02
N ILE A 89 22.76 34.18 -34.13
CA ILE A 89 21.74 34.92 -34.90
C ILE A 89 21.43 36.26 -34.21
N MET A 90 21.23 36.26 -32.88
CA MET A 90 20.89 37.47 -32.13
C MET A 90 22.02 38.53 -32.15
N THR A 91 23.27 38.09 -32.20
CA THR A 91 24.45 38.99 -32.24
C THR A 91 24.93 39.33 -33.65
N SER A 92 24.17 38.95 -34.69
CA SER A 92 24.57 39.15 -36.08
C SER A 92 24.59 40.61 -36.54
N GLY A 93 23.90 41.53 -35.84
CA GLY A 93 23.93 42.96 -36.16
C GLY A 93 23.50 43.33 -37.58
N GLY A 94 22.76 42.45 -38.26
CA GLY A 94 22.36 42.60 -39.67
C GLY A 94 23.33 42.00 -40.70
N SER A 95 24.44 41.38 -40.28
CA SER A 95 25.32 40.61 -41.18
C SER A 95 24.64 39.31 -41.61
N GLU A 96 24.34 39.20 -42.91
CA GLU A 96 23.67 38.03 -43.50
C GLU A 96 24.48 36.74 -43.35
N GLU A 97 25.82 36.85 -43.33
CA GLU A 97 26.75 35.75 -43.15
C GLU A 97 26.62 35.08 -41.76
N LYS A 98 26.51 35.89 -40.70
CA LYS A 98 26.34 35.37 -39.33
C LYS A 98 24.95 34.75 -39.11
N VAL A 99 23.92 35.32 -39.73
CA VAL A 99 22.56 34.75 -39.69
C VAL A 99 22.52 33.39 -40.39
N SER A 100 23.16 33.27 -41.56
CA SER A 100 23.27 32.00 -42.30
C SER A 100 24.01 30.94 -41.47
N THR A 101 25.09 31.34 -40.81
CA THR A 101 25.89 30.45 -39.96
C THR A 101 25.10 29.94 -38.74
N GLY A 102 24.40 30.83 -38.02
CA GLY A 102 23.57 30.45 -36.88
C GLY A 102 22.42 29.51 -37.28
N LYS A 103 21.78 29.73 -38.44
CA LYS A 103 20.76 28.83 -38.97
C LYS A 103 21.30 27.43 -39.28
N LYS A 104 22.49 27.34 -39.89
CA LYS A 104 23.15 26.04 -40.15
C LYS A 104 23.42 25.26 -38.86
N ILE A 105 23.87 25.95 -37.80
CA ILE A 105 24.11 25.33 -36.49
C ILE A 105 22.81 24.76 -35.90
N LEU A 106 21.71 25.52 -35.96
CA LEU A 106 20.41 25.06 -35.45
C LEU A 106 19.87 23.87 -36.25
N ILE A 107 19.97 23.89 -37.58
CA ILE A 107 19.53 22.78 -38.43
C ILE A 107 20.31 21.51 -38.10
N ASN A 108 21.64 21.62 -37.97
CA ASN A 108 22.47 20.47 -37.63
C ASN A 108 22.17 19.92 -36.22
N ALA A 109 21.86 20.79 -35.25
CA ALA A 109 21.46 20.38 -33.91
C ALA A 109 20.13 19.60 -33.91
N VAL A 110 19.15 20.05 -34.68
CA VAL A 110 17.84 19.37 -34.81
C VAL A 110 18.00 18.02 -35.49
N ILE A 111 18.81 17.93 -36.55
CA ILE A 111 19.09 16.66 -37.23
C ILE A 111 19.77 15.67 -36.25
N GLY A 112 20.76 16.14 -35.48
CA GLY A 112 21.42 15.32 -34.46
C GLY A 112 20.45 14.79 -33.41
N LEU A 113 19.56 15.64 -32.91
CA LEU A 113 18.52 15.24 -31.94
C LEU A 113 17.54 14.22 -32.53
N ALA A 114 17.11 14.43 -33.78
CA ALA A 114 16.20 13.51 -34.46
C ALA A 114 16.83 12.12 -34.64
N ILE A 115 18.12 12.04 -34.95
CA ILE A 115 18.85 10.77 -35.08
C ILE A 115 18.91 10.04 -33.73
N ILE A 116 19.23 10.74 -32.64
CA ILE A 116 19.32 10.15 -31.30
C ILE A 116 17.95 9.56 -30.89
N LEU A 117 16.87 10.32 -31.07
CA LEU A 117 15.52 9.88 -30.73
C LEU A 117 15.06 8.70 -31.59
N SER A 118 15.38 8.74 -32.89
CA SER A 118 15.04 7.65 -33.82
C SER A 118 15.81 6.36 -33.48
N SER A 119 17.08 6.47 -33.11
CA SER A 119 17.89 5.33 -32.68
C SER A 119 17.30 4.65 -31.45
N PHE A 120 16.82 5.44 -30.47
CA PHE A 120 16.18 4.90 -29.28
C PHE A 120 14.87 4.17 -29.61
N ALA A 121 14.02 4.75 -30.46
CA ALA A 121 12.77 4.13 -30.89
C ALA A 121 13.01 2.79 -31.64
N ILE A 122 14.01 2.73 -32.51
CA ILE A 122 14.37 1.51 -33.24
C ILE A 122 14.85 0.41 -32.29
N VAL A 123 15.71 0.74 -31.32
CA VAL A 123 16.19 -0.25 -30.33
C VAL A 123 15.02 -0.84 -29.55
N GLN A 124 14.08 0.00 -29.11
CA GLN A 124 12.89 -0.47 -28.39
C GLN A 124 11.99 -1.35 -29.24
N PHE A 125 11.81 -0.98 -30.51
CA PHE A 125 11.04 -1.79 -31.45
C PHE A 125 11.67 -3.18 -31.68
N VAL A 126 13.00 -3.25 -31.78
CA VAL A 126 13.70 -4.52 -31.96
C VAL A 126 13.63 -5.37 -30.69
N ILE A 127 13.85 -4.79 -29.50
CA ILE A 127 13.78 -5.52 -28.22
C ILE A 127 12.38 -6.11 -28.01
N SER A 128 11.33 -5.30 -28.18
CA SER A 128 9.94 -5.77 -28.07
C SER A 128 9.60 -6.86 -29.08
N SER A 129 10.07 -6.74 -30.32
CA SER A 129 9.87 -7.77 -31.35
C SER A 129 10.60 -9.07 -31.02
N LEU A 130 11.80 -9.00 -30.43
CA LEU A 130 12.57 -10.18 -30.03
C LEU A 130 11.96 -10.87 -28.80
N GLN A 131 11.53 -10.11 -27.79
CA GLN A 131 10.85 -10.66 -26.61
C GLN A 131 9.56 -11.40 -26.99
N GLN A 132 8.82 -10.86 -27.94
CA GLN A 132 7.61 -11.51 -28.48
C GLN A 132 7.93 -12.80 -29.24
N ALA A 133 9.06 -12.85 -29.95
CA ALA A 133 9.50 -14.02 -30.71
C ALA A 133 10.11 -15.14 -29.84
N THR A 134 10.69 -14.81 -28.67
CA THR A 134 11.35 -15.78 -27.78
C THR A 134 10.43 -16.42 -26.74
N GLY A 135 9.12 -16.17 -26.79
CA GLY A 135 8.15 -16.85 -25.91
C GLY A 135 8.16 -16.40 -24.44
N SER A 136 8.94 -15.36 -24.09
CA SER A 136 8.81 -14.64 -22.81
C SER A 136 7.68 -13.60 -22.84
N GLY A 137 6.66 -13.83 -23.67
CA GLY A 137 5.56 -12.91 -23.91
C GLY A 137 4.52 -12.98 -22.80
N VAL A 138 4.50 -11.95 -21.95
CA VAL A 138 3.25 -11.45 -21.39
C VAL A 138 2.35 -11.15 -22.59
N GLY A 139 1.28 -11.94 -22.73
CA GLY A 139 0.30 -11.71 -23.77
C GLY A 139 -0.43 -10.39 -23.50
N ASP A 140 -0.27 -9.42 -24.40
CA ASP A 140 -1.25 -8.36 -24.56
C ASP A 140 -1.67 -8.27 -26.02
N GLY A 141 -2.81 -8.92 -26.28
CA GLY A 141 -3.55 -8.79 -27.52
C GLY A 141 -4.47 -7.59 -27.44
N THR A 142 -4.44 -6.78 -28.49
CA THR A 142 -5.38 -5.70 -28.83
C THR A 142 -5.16 -4.37 -28.11
N ALA A 143 -4.68 -3.40 -28.90
CA ALA A 143 -4.74 -1.99 -28.62
C ALA A 143 -6.19 -1.55 -28.33
N ARG A 144 -6.56 -1.60 -27.05
CA ARG A 144 -7.66 -0.83 -26.48
C ARG A 144 -7.03 0.40 -25.84
N ALA A 145 -7.60 1.58 -26.09
CA ALA A 145 -7.19 2.82 -25.44
C ALA A 145 -7.02 2.59 -23.93
N PRO A 146 -6.00 3.18 -23.27
CA PRO A 146 -5.69 2.88 -21.89
C PRO A 146 -6.91 3.21 -21.02
N ASN A 147 -7.63 2.18 -20.59
CA ASN A 147 -8.38 2.26 -19.36
C ASN A 147 -7.31 2.40 -18.28
N ILE A 148 -7.19 3.59 -17.72
CA ILE A 148 -6.46 3.78 -16.48
C ILE A 148 -7.23 2.99 -15.41
N GLN A 149 -6.85 1.73 -15.21
CA GLN A 149 -7.15 0.95 -14.01
C GLN A 149 -6.06 1.20 -12.95
N ILE A 150 -5.66 2.48 -12.77
CA ILE A 150 -4.82 2.91 -11.63
C ILE A 150 -5.73 3.18 -10.39
N PHE A 151 -6.96 2.65 -10.40
CA PHE A 151 -7.88 2.72 -9.27
C PHE A 151 -8.52 1.37 -8.94
N ALA A 152 -7.84 0.27 -9.25
CA ALA A 152 -8.21 -1.05 -8.76
C ALA A 152 -7.27 -1.42 -7.59
N GLY A 153 -7.70 -1.10 -6.37
CA GLY A 153 -7.09 -1.64 -5.16
C GLY A 153 -6.17 -0.71 -4.39
N SER A 154 -6.77 0.03 -3.45
CA SER A 154 -6.17 0.86 -2.39
C SER A 154 -5.92 2.31 -2.78
N GLY A 155 -6.99 3.11 -2.71
CA GLY A 155 -6.98 4.56 -2.92
C GLY A 155 -8.22 5.22 -2.29
N SER A 156 -7.97 6.34 -1.59
CA SER A 156 -8.80 7.14 -0.66
C SER A 156 -10.10 7.77 -1.20
N PHE A 157 -10.87 7.11 -2.05
CA PHE A 157 -12.21 7.58 -2.43
C PHE A 157 -13.22 6.44 -2.42
N GLY A 158 -13.96 6.32 -1.30
CA GLY A 158 -15.26 5.64 -1.22
C GLY A 158 -15.30 4.21 -1.76
N ARG A 159 -14.33 3.37 -1.40
CA ARG A 159 -14.32 1.95 -1.80
C ARG A 159 -14.92 1.09 -0.69
N ILE A 160 -15.66 0.06 -1.10
CA ILE A 160 -16.25 -0.95 -0.22
C ILE A 160 -15.24 -1.62 0.71
N ILE A 161 -14.00 -1.81 0.25
CA ILE A 161 -12.93 -2.37 1.06
C ILE A 161 -12.11 -1.21 1.61
N SER A 162 -12.09 -1.07 2.93
CA SER A 162 -11.20 -0.15 3.63
C SER A 162 -9.78 -0.64 3.54
N ASP A 163 -9.53 -1.87 4.02
CA ASP A 163 -8.20 -2.44 4.14
C ASP A 163 -8.22 -3.96 3.95
N HIS A 164 -7.13 -4.53 3.45
CA HIS A 164 -6.92 -5.98 3.40
C HIS A 164 -5.46 -6.33 3.62
N TYR A 165 -5.23 -7.52 4.17
CA TYR A 165 -3.92 -8.12 4.36
C TYR A 165 -3.95 -9.57 3.86
N PRO A 166 -2.93 -10.07 3.14
CA PRO A 166 -1.73 -9.36 2.67
C PRO A 166 -2.02 -8.20 1.72
N ALA A 167 -1.05 -7.29 1.59
CA ALA A 167 -1.15 -6.18 0.66
C ALA A 167 -1.09 -6.68 -0.80
N ARG A 168 -1.63 -5.88 -1.71
CA ARG A 168 -1.62 -6.19 -3.14
C ARG A 168 -0.19 -6.32 -3.65
N ASP A 169 0.06 -7.40 -4.39
CA ASP A 169 1.36 -7.75 -4.98
C ASP A 169 2.50 -7.88 -3.96
N GLN A 170 2.16 -8.03 -2.67
CA GLN A 170 3.14 -8.28 -1.61
C GLN A 170 3.85 -9.59 -1.88
N LYS A 171 5.18 -9.58 -1.81
CA LYS A 171 6.03 -10.76 -1.94
C LYS A 171 6.52 -11.20 -0.56
N ASP A 172 7.06 -12.41 -0.50
CA ASP A 172 7.67 -12.99 0.70
C ASP A 172 6.71 -13.07 1.90
N VAL A 173 5.41 -13.20 1.62
CA VAL A 173 4.40 -13.44 2.66
C VAL A 173 4.64 -14.81 3.29
N LYS A 174 4.54 -14.89 4.61
CA LYS A 174 4.85 -16.11 5.36
C LYS A 174 3.76 -17.16 5.19
N ARG A 175 4.14 -18.43 5.20
CA ARG A 175 3.20 -19.55 4.91
C ARG A 175 2.10 -19.74 5.95
N ASN A 176 2.34 -19.33 7.19
CA ASN A 176 1.37 -19.33 8.28
C ASN A 176 0.60 -18.01 8.41
N THR A 177 0.58 -17.18 7.36
CA THR A 177 -0.19 -15.93 7.39
C THR A 177 -1.68 -16.20 7.43
N LYS A 178 -2.38 -15.38 8.20
CA LYS A 178 -3.82 -15.15 8.07
C LYS A 178 -4.08 -14.09 7.00
N ILE A 179 -5.32 -14.02 6.53
CA ILE A 179 -5.82 -13.04 5.57
C ILE A 179 -6.87 -12.20 6.28
N ALA A 180 -6.75 -10.88 6.27
CA ALA A 180 -7.73 -9.98 6.88
C ALA A 180 -8.39 -9.08 5.84
N ILE A 181 -9.67 -8.80 6.06
CA ILE A 181 -10.46 -7.92 5.19
C ILE A 181 -11.32 -7.04 6.10
N THR A 182 -11.24 -5.74 5.87
CA THR A 182 -12.08 -4.73 6.54
C THR A 182 -12.88 -3.98 5.50
N PHE A 183 -14.20 -4.03 5.64
CA PHE A 183 -15.15 -3.34 4.78
C PHE A 183 -15.46 -1.94 5.32
N ALA A 184 -15.78 -1.01 4.42
CA ALA A 184 -16.17 0.36 4.76
C ALA A 184 -17.65 0.47 5.22
N GLU A 185 -18.46 -0.53 4.89
CA GLU A 185 -19.86 -0.66 5.34
C GLU A 185 -20.03 -2.01 6.06
N SER A 186 -21.05 -2.09 6.91
CA SER A 186 -21.30 -3.31 7.68
C SER A 186 -21.86 -4.43 6.79
N ILE A 187 -21.37 -5.65 7.03
CA ILE A 187 -21.64 -6.85 6.25
C ILE A 187 -22.46 -7.85 7.07
N ASP A 188 -23.30 -8.64 6.40
CA ASP A 188 -23.97 -9.80 7.00
C ASP A 188 -22.95 -10.97 7.16
N PRO A 189 -22.61 -11.39 8.39
CA PRO A 189 -21.65 -12.47 8.62
C PRO A 189 -22.05 -13.78 7.95
N ALA A 190 -23.36 -14.06 7.86
CA ALA A 190 -23.89 -15.29 7.25
C ALA A 190 -23.63 -15.35 5.73
N SER A 191 -23.31 -14.22 5.10
CA SER A 191 -22.93 -14.19 3.69
C SER A 191 -21.50 -14.69 3.46
N ILE A 192 -20.59 -14.54 4.43
CA ILE A 192 -19.17 -14.91 4.31
C ILE A 192 -18.85 -16.22 5.04
N VAL A 193 -19.60 -16.54 6.08
CA VAL A 193 -19.27 -17.62 7.02
C VAL A 193 -20.35 -18.69 7.01
N ILE A 194 -19.92 -19.94 7.05
CA ILE A 194 -20.78 -21.11 7.27
C ILE A 194 -20.68 -21.47 8.75
N ASP A 195 -21.79 -21.34 9.48
CA ASP A 195 -21.93 -21.83 10.87
C ASP A 195 -21.72 -23.35 10.88
N SER A 196 -20.46 -23.75 11.11
CA SER A 196 -20.00 -25.13 11.00
C SER A 196 -19.98 -25.80 12.36
N ASN A 197 -19.85 -25.00 13.43
CA ASN A 197 -19.91 -25.49 14.81
C ASN A 197 -21.36 -25.60 15.33
N GLY A 198 -22.33 -24.96 14.67
CA GLY A 198 -23.77 -25.09 14.91
C GLY A 198 -24.28 -24.32 16.13
N ASN A 199 -23.53 -23.33 16.62
CA ASN A 199 -23.90 -22.55 17.81
C ASN A 199 -24.79 -21.34 17.49
N GLY A 200 -25.02 -21.02 16.21
CA GLY A 200 -25.80 -19.87 15.76
C GLY A 200 -25.08 -18.52 15.84
N ILE A 201 -23.77 -18.51 16.09
CA ILE A 201 -22.88 -17.35 16.07
C ILE A 201 -21.95 -17.55 14.87
N PHE A 202 -21.92 -16.57 13.96
CA PHE A 202 -21.08 -16.67 12.77
C PHE A 202 -19.69 -16.11 13.03
N GLY A 203 -18.68 -16.89 12.70
CA GLY A 203 -17.28 -16.47 12.70
C GLY A 203 -16.64 -16.60 14.06
N ASP A 204 -16.97 -17.66 14.79
CA ASP A 204 -16.34 -18.00 16.05
C ASP A 204 -15.78 -19.42 16.07
N CYS A 205 -15.05 -19.71 17.14
CA CYS A 205 -14.50 -21.02 17.44
C CYS A 205 -14.98 -21.44 18.83
N VAL A 206 -15.55 -22.63 18.92
CA VAL A 206 -16.01 -23.20 20.18
C VAL A 206 -15.24 -24.48 20.48
N THR A 207 -14.55 -24.50 21.61
CA THR A 207 -13.92 -25.72 22.13
C THR A 207 -14.80 -26.32 23.23
N PRO A 208 -15.46 -27.47 23.00
CA PRO A 208 -16.17 -28.17 24.06
C PRO A 208 -15.20 -28.71 25.12
N ASP A 209 -15.65 -28.75 26.38
CA ASP A 209 -14.84 -29.25 27.50
C ASP A 209 -14.31 -30.67 27.23
N GLY A 210 -13.00 -30.86 27.38
CA GLY A 210 -12.33 -32.16 27.26
C GLY A 210 -12.00 -32.61 25.83
N VAL A 211 -12.26 -31.78 24.82
CA VAL A 211 -11.91 -32.05 23.42
C VAL A 211 -10.64 -31.29 23.04
N GLN A 212 -9.73 -31.94 22.31
CA GLN A 212 -8.59 -31.26 21.70
C GLN A 212 -9.09 -30.34 20.58
N PHE A 213 -8.68 -29.08 20.62
CA PHE A 213 -9.13 -28.08 19.66
C PHE A 213 -8.56 -28.35 18.25
N ASP A 214 -9.41 -28.23 17.24
CA ASP A 214 -9.07 -28.35 15.82
C ASP A 214 -9.80 -27.26 15.02
N TRP A 215 -9.06 -26.51 14.20
CA TRP A 215 -9.63 -25.42 13.41
C TRP A 215 -10.64 -25.89 12.38
N ALA A 216 -10.50 -27.13 11.89
CA ALA A 216 -11.37 -27.64 10.84
C ALA A 216 -12.77 -28.04 11.34
N SER A 217 -12.92 -28.37 12.63
CA SER A 217 -14.20 -28.85 13.18
C SER A 217 -14.78 -28.00 14.31
N GLN A 218 -13.99 -27.15 14.96
CA GLN A 218 -14.43 -26.35 16.11
C GLN A 218 -14.70 -24.90 15.72
N CYS A 219 -14.27 -24.48 14.53
CA CYS A 219 -14.46 -23.13 14.02
C CYS A 219 -15.40 -23.12 12.84
N ASP A 220 -16.00 -21.95 12.63
CA ASP A 220 -16.76 -21.71 11.43
C ASP A 220 -15.89 -21.58 10.19
N LEU A 221 -16.38 -22.13 9.08
CA LEU A 221 -15.63 -22.23 7.84
C LEU A 221 -16.04 -21.16 6.84
N LEU A 222 -15.10 -20.83 5.96
CA LEU A 222 -15.28 -19.86 4.90
C LEU A 222 -16.34 -20.34 3.89
N ASN A 223 -17.28 -19.46 3.57
CA ASN A 223 -18.17 -19.65 2.44
C ASN A 223 -17.42 -19.41 1.12
N LYS A 224 -16.98 -20.51 0.50
CA LYS A 224 -16.22 -20.53 -0.77
C LYS A 224 -16.96 -19.92 -1.97
N ASP A 225 -18.27 -19.73 -1.85
CA ASP A 225 -19.05 -19.03 -2.86
C ASP A 225 -18.88 -17.51 -2.81
N SER A 226 -18.65 -16.97 -1.60
CA SER A 226 -18.54 -15.54 -1.34
C SER A 226 -17.10 -15.06 -1.43
N ILE A 227 -16.16 -15.85 -0.91
CA ILE A 227 -14.73 -15.55 -0.95
C ILE A 227 -14.00 -16.78 -1.46
N LYS A 228 -13.27 -16.62 -2.55
CA LYS A 228 -12.44 -17.66 -3.16
C LYS A 228 -10.98 -17.32 -2.94
N ILE A 229 -10.23 -18.26 -2.40
CA ILE A 229 -8.78 -18.14 -2.23
C ILE A 229 -8.17 -19.35 -2.92
N TYR A 230 -7.28 -19.10 -3.88
CA TYR A 230 -6.68 -20.16 -4.71
C TYR A 230 -5.29 -19.74 -5.21
N PRO A 231 -4.40 -20.71 -5.52
CA PRO A 231 -3.14 -20.42 -6.21
C PRO A 231 -3.42 -19.85 -7.60
N ARG A 232 -2.66 -18.83 -8.02
CA ARG A 232 -2.86 -18.11 -9.30
C ARG A 232 -2.97 -19.05 -10.50
N ASP A 233 -2.17 -20.12 -10.51
CA ASP A 233 -2.12 -21.09 -11.62
C ASP A 233 -3.21 -22.18 -11.54
N GLN A 234 -4.00 -22.22 -10.46
CA GLN A 234 -4.98 -23.28 -10.15
C GLN A 234 -6.27 -22.70 -9.58
N ALA A 235 -7.05 -22.00 -10.40
CA ALA A 235 -8.28 -21.30 -9.98
C ALA A 235 -9.36 -22.21 -9.36
N ASP A 236 -9.36 -23.50 -9.68
CA ASP A 236 -10.33 -24.47 -9.13
C ASP A 236 -9.89 -25.05 -7.77
N SER A 237 -8.65 -24.81 -7.35
CA SER A 237 -8.08 -25.32 -6.09
C SER A 237 -8.36 -24.36 -4.94
N LEU A 238 -9.62 -24.34 -4.48
CA LEU A 238 -10.06 -23.48 -3.38
C LEU A 238 -9.60 -24.03 -2.03
N ILE A 239 -8.89 -23.22 -1.26
CA ILE A 239 -8.42 -23.60 0.08
C ILE A 239 -9.58 -23.65 1.10
N ASP A 240 -9.43 -24.51 2.10
CA ASP A 240 -10.25 -24.49 3.31
C ASP A 240 -9.67 -23.51 4.32
N ALA A 241 -10.55 -22.71 4.94
CA ALA A 241 -10.16 -21.73 5.92
C ALA A 241 -11.24 -21.56 7.00
N ALA A 242 -10.80 -21.38 8.24
CA ALA A 242 -11.64 -20.91 9.32
C ALA A 242 -11.80 -19.39 9.24
N VAL A 243 -12.93 -18.87 9.67
CA VAL A 243 -13.21 -17.42 9.69
C VAL A 243 -13.52 -16.98 11.11
N LEU A 244 -12.87 -15.90 11.51
CA LEU A 244 -13.11 -15.20 12.76
C LEU A 244 -13.66 -13.82 12.45
N VAL A 245 -14.72 -13.43 13.16
CA VAL A 245 -15.40 -12.14 12.99
C VAL A 245 -15.07 -11.23 14.15
N SER A 246 -14.75 -9.96 13.86
CA SER A 246 -14.58 -8.93 14.89
C SER A 246 -15.78 -7.98 14.87
N PRO A 247 -16.76 -8.14 15.78
CA PRO A 247 -17.92 -7.26 15.83
C PRO A 247 -17.57 -5.92 16.48
N GLU A 248 -18.02 -4.83 15.84
CA GLU A 248 -17.98 -3.47 16.40
C GLU A 248 -19.38 -3.07 16.92
N SER A 249 -19.44 -1.99 17.69
CA SER A 249 -20.72 -1.47 18.23
C SER A 249 -21.75 -1.13 17.14
N SER A 250 -21.29 -0.76 15.95
CA SER A 250 -22.11 -0.39 14.79
C SER A 250 -22.39 -1.54 13.81
N GLY A 251 -21.86 -2.74 14.05
CA GLY A 251 -22.02 -3.89 13.16
C GLY A 251 -20.71 -4.63 12.90
N VAL A 252 -20.71 -5.52 11.91
CA VAL A 252 -19.52 -6.29 11.52
C VAL A 252 -18.85 -5.69 10.30
N PHE A 253 -17.55 -5.44 10.40
CA PHE A 253 -16.74 -4.82 9.33
C PHE A 253 -15.48 -5.62 9.01
N SER A 254 -14.87 -6.24 10.02
CA SER A 254 -13.56 -6.91 9.88
C SER A 254 -13.68 -8.41 10.06
N PHE A 255 -13.05 -9.13 9.14
CA PHE A 255 -12.99 -10.58 9.11
C PHE A 255 -11.54 -11.03 9.02
N THR A 256 -11.18 -12.02 9.81
CA THR A 256 -9.90 -12.72 9.70
C THR A 256 -10.14 -14.13 9.21
N ILE A 257 -9.50 -14.47 8.11
CA ILE A 257 -9.55 -15.78 7.45
C ILE A 257 -8.24 -16.48 7.76
N ARG A 258 -8.32 -17.61 8.45
CA ARG A 258 -7.18 -18.47 8.78
C ARG A 258 -7.22 -19.71 7.89
N PRO A 259 -6.31 -19.86 6.92
CA PRO A 259 -6.15 -21.11 6.19
C PRO A 259 -5.97 -22.30 7.15
N ILE A 260 -6.69 -23.40 6.91
CA ILE A 260 -6.57 -24.63 7.72
C ILE A 260 -5.18 -25.25 7.51
N GLU A 261 -4.74 -25.28 6.26
CA GLU A 261 -3.40 -25.70 5.88
C GLU A 261 -2.51 -24.50 5.60
N LEU A 262 -1.20 -24.66 5.82
CA LEU A 262 -0.20 -23.63 5.50
C LEU A 262 -0.23 -23.30 4.02
N LEU A 263 -0.24 -22.00 3.70
CA LEU A 263 -0.21 -21.52 2.33
C LEU A 263 1.12 -21.86 1.64
N GLY A 264 1.07 -21.90 0.31
CA GLY A 264 2.22 -22.15 -0.55
C GLY A 264 2.87 -23.51 -0.29
N ASN A 265 4.16 -23.63 -0.63
CA ASN A 265 4.91 -24.85 -0.41
C ASN A 265 6.33 -24.52 0.11
N PRO A 266 7.06 -25.48 0.70
CA PRO A 266 8.35 -25.20 1.33
C PRO A 266 9.52 -25.05 0.33
N ASN A 267 9.30 -25.27 -0.98
CA ASN A 267 10.37 -25.36 -1.97
C ASN A 267 10.40 -24.19 -2.96
N GLU A 268 9.25 -23.59 -3.24
CA GLU A 268 9.10 -22.49 -4.20
C GLU A 268 8.03 -21.50 -3.73
N ASP A 269 8.16 -20.27 -4.22
CA ASP A 269 7.19 -19.21 -3.94
C ASP A 269 5.92 -19.44 -4.76
N VAL A 270 4.76 -19.29 -4.12
CA VAL A 270 3.45 -19.52 -4.74
C VAL A 270 2.62 -18.26 -4.67
N TRP A 271 2.07 -17.83 -5.81
CA TRP A 271 1.15 -16.71 -5.86
C TRP A 271 -0.27 -17.15 -5.56
N TYR A 272 -0.96 -16.42 -4.70
CA TYR A 272 -2.37 -16.63 -4.36
C TYR A 272 -3.21 -15.45 -4.84
N THR A 273 -4.43 -15.75 -5.26
CA THR A 273 -5.48 -14.79 -5.58
C THR A 273 -6.57 -14.90 -4.53
N VAL A 274 -6.98 -13.76 -3.96
CA VAL A 274 -8.20 -13.65 -3.14
C VAL A 274 -9.25 -12.92 -3.96
N TYR A 275 -10.40 -13.56 -4.13
CA TYR A 275 -11.48 -13.08 -4.98
C TYR A 275 -12.79 -13.01 -4.19
N LEU A 276 -13.28 -11.80 -3.99
CA LEU A 276 -14.56 -11.47 -3.35
C LEU A 276 -15.65 -11.40 -4.41
N THR A 277 -16.72 -12.15 -4.24
CA THR A 277 -17.84 -12.20 -5.19
C THR A 277 -18.99 -11.28 -4.78
N SER A 278 -19.94 -11.09 -5.68
CA SER A 278 -21.19 -10.35 -5.42
C SER A 278 -22.11 -11.02 -4.40
N LYS A 279 -21.81 -12.23 -3.92
CA LYS A 279 -22.60 -12.92 -2.89
C LYS A 279 -22.38 -12.38 -1.47
N ILE A 280 -21.43 -11.48 -1.26
CA ILE A 280 -21.25 -10.77 0.01
C ILE A 280 -22.35 -9.72 0.15
N LEU A 281 -23.12 -9.79 1.23
CA LEU A 281 -24.33 -8.99 1.44
C LEU A 281 -24.12 -7.92 2.51
N LYS A 282 -24.78 -6.78 2.34
CA LYS A 282 -24.85 -5.74 3.39
C LYS A 282 -25.55 -6.30 4.64
N ALA A 283 -25.30 -5.69 5.80
CA ALA A 283 -25.87 -6.13 7.08
C ALA A 283 -27.41 -6.20 7.11
N ASP A 284 -28.11 -5.43 6.27
CA ASP A 284 -29.57 -5.45 6.14
C ASP A 284 -30.08 -6.52 5.17
N ASN A 285 -29.18 -7.30 4.57
CA ASN A 285 -29.46 -8.34 3.58
C ASN A 285 -30.22 -7.81 2.34
N SER A 286 -30.14 -6.51 2.07
CA SER A 286 -30.90 -5.86 0.99
C SER A 286 -30.28 -6.07 -0.39
N ALA A 287 -28.95 -6.08 -0.45
CA ALA A 287 -28.19 -6.13 -1.68
C ALA A 287 -26.76 -6.62 -1.44
N SER A 288 -26.09 -6.97 -2.54
CA SER A 288 -24.65 -7.15 -2.54
C SER A 288 -23.95 -5.89 -2.05
N ILE A 289 -22.83 -6.07 -1.35
CA ILE A 289 -21.97 -4.95 -1.00
C ILE A 289 -21.51 -4.20 -2.27
N PHE A 290 -21.25 -4.93 -3.37
CA PHE A 290 -20.79 -4.40 -4.67
C PHE A 290 -21.91 -3.85 -5.56
N ALA A 291 -23.16 -3.79 -5.10
CA ALA A 291 -24.31 -3.44 -5.96
C ALA A 291 -24.23 -2.05 -6.62
N ASN A 292 -23.52 -1.10 -6.00
CA ASN A 292 -23.36 0.26 -6.51
C ASN A 292 -21.99 0.52 -7.14
N GLU A 293 -21.14 -0.50 -7.22
CA GLU A 293 -19.83 -0.39 -7.85
C GLU A 293 -19.90 -0.67 -9.35
N ARG A 294 -18.85 -0.23 -10.05
CA ARG A 294 -18.68 -0.53 -11.46
C ARG A 294 -18.49 -2.04 -11.70
N ASP A 295 -17.77 -2.68 -10.80
CA ASP A 295 -17.45 -4.09 -10.84
C ASP A 295 -18.12 -4.79 -9.65
N ASP A 296 -18.72 -5.95 -9.90
CA ASP A 296 -19.49 -6.73 -8.92
C ASP A 296 -18.61 -7.64 -8.06
N HIS A 297 -17.29 -7.43 -8.09
CA HIS A 297 -16.29 -8.25 -7.43
C HIS A 297 -15.07 -7.41 -7.07
N TYR A 298 -14.26 -7.94 -6.15
CA TYR A 298 -12.96 -7.37 -5.81
C TYR A 298 -11.94 -8.48 -5.70
N PHE A 299 -10.75 -8.29 -6.25
CA PHE A 299 -9.67 -9.24 -6.08
C PHE A 299 -8.30 -8.57 -5.91
N TRP A 300 -7.41 -9.31 -5.26
CA TRP A 300 -6.00 -8.97 -5.18
C TRP A 300 -5.16 -10.25 -5.14
N GLU A 301 -3.87 -10.08 -5.36
CA GLU A 301 -2.92 -11.18 -5.40
C GLU A 301 -1.75 -10.89 -4.47
N PHE A 302 -1.13 -11.94 -3.95
CA PHE A 302 0.09 -11.85 -3.14
C PHE A 302 0.95 -13.12 -3.33
N GLY A 303 2.26 -12.99 -3.14
CA GLY A 303 3.24 -14.06 -3.24
C GLY A 303 3.62 -14.59 -1.85
N VAL A 304 3.36 -15.87 -1.63
CA VAL A 304 3.75 -16.60 -0.42
C VAL A 304 5.14 -17.19 -0.64
N GLY A 305 6.08 -16.84 0.23
CA GLY A 305 7.43 -17.39 0.23
C GLY A 305 7.52 -18.78 0.86
N THR A 306 8.72 -19.34 0.91
CA THR A 306 8.96 -20.68 1.47
C THR A 306 9.03 -20.73 3.00
N LEU A 307 9.21 -19.58 3.65
CA LEU A 307 9.50 -19.47 5.08
C LEU A 307 8.24 -19.35 5.95
N LEU A 308 8.33 -19.89 7.16
CA LEU A 308 7.37 -19.69 8.24
C LEU A 308 7.83 -18.53 9.13
N ASP A 309 6.86 -17.87 9.76
CA ASP A 309 7.12 -16.90 10.80
C ASP A 309 6.88 -17.49 12.18
N PHE A 310 7.84 -17.27 13.07
CA PHE A 310 7.78 -17.66 14.47
C PHE A 310 8.09 -16.49 15.40
N ASP A 311 8.44 -15.34 14.83
CA ASP A 311 8.74 -14.15 15.60
C ASP A 311 7.41 -13.46 15.96
N GLY A 312 7.32 -12.99 17.20
CA GLY A 312 6.15 -12.25 17.68
C GLY A 312 6.32 -10.75 17.46
N PRO A 313 5.21 -9.99 17.53
CA PRO A 313 5.18 -8.56 17.26
C PRO A 313 5.86 -7.80 18.38
N ILE A 314 6.43 -6.67 18.00
CA ILE A 314 7.10 -5.72 18.86
C ILE A 314 6.41 -4.36 18.71
N ILE A 315 6.10 -3.74 19.84
CA ILE A 315 5.61 -2.36 19.86
C ILE A 315 6.73 -1.43 19.45
N THR A 316 6.54 -0.70 18.35
CA THR A 316 7.50 0.26 17.82
C THR A 316 7.36 1.63 18.48
N SER A 317 6.13 2.03 18.79
CA SER A 317 5.85 3.31 19.47
C SER A 317 4.46 3.31 20.10
N VAL A 318 4.30 4.16 21.12
CA VAL A 318 3.02 4.42 21.78
C VAL A 318 2.78 5.93 21.85
N TYR A 319 1.52 6.31 21.68
CA TYR A 319 1.04 7.66 21.89
C TYR A 319 -0.22 7.59 22.78
N PRO A 320 -0.38 8.46 23.78
CA PRO A 320 0.59 9.44 24.27
C PRO A 320 1.85 8.76 24.85
N PHE A 321 3.01 9.37 24.63
CA PHE A 321 4.24 8.97 25.32
C PHE A 321 4.20 9.44 26.78
N ASN A 322 5.03 8.85 27.66
CA ASN A 322 5.14 9.25 29.07
C ASN A 322 5.10 10.78 29.25
N GLY A 323 3.98 11.27 29.81
CA GLY A 323 3.72 12.69 29.96
C GLY A 323 2.24 12.99 30.15
N ASN A 324 1.95 14.24 30.54
CA ASN A 324 0.58 14.71 30.71
C ASN A 324 0.02 15.13 29.36
N VAL A 325 -1.13 14.57 28.98
CA VAL A 325 -1.86 14.94 27.76
C VAL A 325 -3.30 15.36 28.09
N ALA A 326 -3.94 16.02 27.14
CA ALA A 326 -5.33 16.39 27.27
C ALA A 326 -6.22 15.13 27.30
N ARG A 327 -7.28 15.14 28.11
CA ARG A 327 -8.20 14.00 28.27
C ARG A 327 -8.95 13.60 26.99
N ASN A 328 -9.06 14.46 25.99
CA ASN A 328 -9.65 14.17 24.68
C ASN A 328 -8.65 13.54 23.67
N THR A 329 -7.55 12.98 24.19
CA THR A 329 -6.52 12.32 23.38
C THR A 329 -6.92 10.88 23.05
N ILE A 330 -6.61 10.45 21.82
CA ILE A 330 -6.70 9.05 21.39
C ILE A 330 -5.40 8.34 21.80
N ILE A 331 -5.52 7.12 22.31
CA ILE A 331 -4.36 6.26 22.57
C ILE A 331 -4.06 5.49 21.29
N GLN A 332 -2.80 5.47 20.86
CA GLN A 332 -2.33 4.75 19.70
C GLN A 332 -1.14 3.86 20.08
N ILE A 333 -1.15 2.62 19.63
CA ILE A 333 -0.05 1.66 19.78
C ILE A 333 0.33 1.18 18.39
N ASN A 334 1.59 1.36 18.01
CA ASN A 334 2.11 0.94 16.71
C ASN A 334 2.96 -0.32 16.86
N PHE A 335 2.78 -1.27 15.95
CA PHE A 335 3.52 -2.52 15.88
C PHE A 335 4.51 -2.51 14.71
N ASN A 336 5.50 -3.41 14.74
CA ASN A 336 6.47 -3.61 13.66
C ASN A 336 5.87 -4.37 12.47
N GLU A 337 4.77 -5.09 12.70
CA GLU A 337 4.10 -5.97 11.75
C GLU A 337 2.57 -5.83 11.82
N GLU A 338 1.89 -6.41 10.84
CA GLU A 338 0.44 -6.43 10.73
C GLU A 338 -0.19 -7.39 11.76
N MET A 339 -1.20 -6.91 12.47
CA MET A 339 -1.82 -7.57 13.61
C MET A 339 -3.26 -8.02 13.35
N ASP A 340 -3.69 -9.11 13.99
CA ASP A 340 -5.03 -9.67 13.80
C ASP A 340 -6.14 -8.77 14.40
N PRO A 341 -7.10 -8.26 13.59
CA PRO A 341 -8.21 -7.43 14.07
C PRO A 341 -9.10 -8.16 15.09
N THR A 342 -9.28 -9.47 14.98
CA THR A 342 -10.17 -10.22 15.89
C THR A 342 -9.60 -10.31 17.29
N SER A 343 -8.28 -10.18 17.42
CA SER A 343 -7.58 -10.24 18.69
C SER A 343 -7.38 -8.86 19.33
N LEU A 344 -7.28 -7.78 18.53
CA LEU A 344 -6.97 -6.44 19.02
C LEU A 344 -8.14 -5.45 18.96
N GLN A 345 -9.20 -5.74 18.22
CA GLN A 345 -10.39 -4.92 18.20
C GLN A 345 -11.42 -5.45 19.21
N GLY A 346 -12.14 -4.53 19.84
CA GLY A 346 -13.18 -4.90 20.77
C GLY A 346 -13.59 -3.75 21.68
N ILE A 347 -14.72 -3.94 22.35
CA ILE A 347 -15.30 -2.95 23.26
C ILE A 347 -14.75 -3.20 24.67
N SER A 348 -14.01 -2.23 25.19
CA SER A 348 -13.50 -2.28 26.56
C SER A 348 -14.65 -2.22 27.56
N GLY A 349 -14.68 -3.17 28.49
CA GLY A 349 -15.77 -3.34 29.46
C GLY A 349 -16.90 -4.28 29.02
N ALA A 350 -16.87 -4.80 27.78
CA ALA A 350 -17.88 -5.74 27.24
C ALA A 350 -17.36 -7.18 27.07
N GLY A 351 -16.38 -7.60 27.88
CA GLY A 351 -15.79 -8.95 27.82
C GLY A 351 -14.51 -9.08 26.97
N PHE A 352 -14.12 -8.03 26.24
CA PHE A 352 -12.81 -7.96 25.59
C PHE A 352 -11.69 -7.84 26.63
N THR A 353 -10.71 -8.75 26.60
CA THR A 353 -9.63 -8.83 27.62
C THR A 353 -8.21 -8.85 27.06
N ASN A 354 -8.07 -8.74 25.74
CA ASN A 354 -6.77 -8.76 25.07
C ASN A 354 -6.01 -7.45 25.25
N ILE A 355 -6.73 -6.32 25.38
CA ILE A 355 -6.17 -5.05 25.81
C ILE A 355 -6.98 -4.51 26.98
N VAL A 356 -6.34 -4.38 28.14
CA VAL A 356 -6.99 -3.95 29.38
C VAL A 356 -6.30 -2.72 29.95
N PHE A 357 -7.11 -1.78 30.42
CA PHE A 357 -6.64 -0.74 31.32
C PHE A 357 -6.36 -1.36 32.69
N GLY A 358 -5.42 -0.77 33.44
CA GLY A 358 -5.07 -1.18 34.80
C GLY A 358 -6.20 -0.90 35.80
N ASP A 359 -5.94 -0.09 36.81
CA ASP A 359 -6.91 0.13 37.91
C ASP A 359 -8.11 1.01 37.52
N ILE A 360 -8.12 1.57 36.31
CA ILE A 360 -9.18 2.48 35.85
C ILE A 360 -10.01 1.76 34.80
N ASN A 361 -11.30 1.63 35.08
CA ASN A 361 -12.24 1.14 34.08
C ASN A 361 -12.49 2.25 33.06
N VAL A 362 -12.12 2.00 31.81
CA VAL A 362 -12.33 2.94 30.70
C VAL A 362 -13.22 2.27 29.66
N SER A 363 -14.43 2.79 29.52
CA SER A 363 -15.40 2.39 28.52
C SER A 363 -15.05 3.02 27.16
N GLY A 364 -14.91 2.21 26.13
CA GLY A 364 -14.57 2.65 24.78
C GLY A 364 -14.30 1.49 23.84
N GLU A 365 -13.80 1.82 22.65
CA GLU A 365 -13.60 0.87 21.56
C GLU A 365 -12.13 0.89 21.11
N TRP A 366 -11.56 -0.31 20.98
CA TRP A 366 -10.27 -0.54 20.34
C TRP A 366 -10.49 -0.84 18.87
N ARG A 367 -9.80 -0.13 17.99
CA ARG A 367 -9.89 -0.29 16.54
C ARG A 367 -8.50 -0.38 15.93
N ILE A 368 -8.36 -1.22 14.91
CA ILE A 368 -7.10 -1.33 14.19
C ILE A 368 -7.16 -0.46 12.92
N THR A 369 -6.09 0.27 12.66
CA THR A 369 -5.96 1.20 11.55
C THR A 369 -4.58 1.07 10.90
N ASN A 370 -4.32 1.89 9.88
CA ASN A 370 -3.01 1.99 9.21
C ASN A 370 -2.52 0.63 8.66
N GLY A 371 -3.38 -0.05 7.89
CA GLY A 371 -3.04 -1.35 7.31
C GLY A 371 -2.72 -2.41 8.36
N TYR A 372 -3.51 -2.45 9.43
CA TYR A 372 -3.38 -3.40 10.55
C TYR A 372 -2.12 -3.25 11.42
N LYS A 373 -1.44 -2.10 11.41
CA LYS A 373 -0.22 -1.88 12.22
C LYS A 373 -0.42 -1.00 13.44
N THR A 374 -1.55 -0.30 13.51
CA THR A 374 -1.81 0.67 14.57
C THR A 374 -3.11 0.31 15.26
N VAL A 375 -3.09 0.18 16.57
CA VAL A 375 -4.28 0.02 17.40
C VAL A 375 -4.59 1.34 18.07
N GLU A 376 -5.83 1.80 17.92
CA GLU A 376 -6.33 3.06 18.46
C GLU A 376 -7.45 2.81 19.47
N PHE A 377 -7.46 3.55 20.57
CA PHE A 377 -8.55 3.55 21.52
C PHE A 377 -9.32 4.85 21.47
N VAL A 378 -10.63 4.75 21.28
CA VAL A 378 -11.55 5.87 21.39
C VAL A 378 -12.47 5.63 22.59
N SER A 379 -12.45 6.56 23.55
CA SER A 379 -13.36 6.49 24.69
C SER A 379 -14.81 6.73 24.26
N SER A 380 -15.75 6.13 24.97
CA SER A 380 -17.19 6.36 24.81
C SER A 380 -17.74 7.47 25.75
N GLU A 381 -16.91 8.00 26.64
CA GLU A 381 -17.31 9.00 27.63
C GLU A 381 -17.34 10.42 27.03
N ALA A 382 -18.53 10.97 26.84
CA ALA A 382 -18.71 12.32 26.34
C ALA A 382 -18.27 13.38 27.37
N CYS A 383 -17.49 14.37 26.94
CA CYS A 383 -16.88 15.35 27.84
C CYS A 383 -17.03 16.81 27.40
N GLY A 384 -17.61 17.07 26.23
CA GLY A 384 -17.82 18.42 25.72
C GLY A 384 -18.20 18.44 24.25
N GLN A 385 -18.13 19.63 23.64
CA GLN A 385 -18.28 19.82 22.20
C GLN A 385 -17.06 20.53 21.62
N ASN A 386 -16.68 20.15 20.41
CA ASN A 386 -15.61 20.84 19.67
C ASN A 386 -16.13 22.17 19.09
N SER A 387 -15.26 22.95 18.45
CA SER A 387 -15.64 24.22 17.81
C SER A 387 -16.62 24.07 16.64
N CYS A 388 -16.82 22.85 16.12
CA CYS A 388 -17.76 22.52 15.06
C CYS A 388 -19.14 22.06 15.60
N GLY A 389 -19.27 21.87 16.91
CA GLY A 389 -20.50 21.40 17.57
C GLY A 389 -20.58 19.88 17.74
N ASP A 390 -19.58 19.11 17.31
CA ASP A 390 -19.55 17.66 17.50
C ASP A 390 -19.20 17.32 18.95
N VAL A 391 -19.77 16.22 19.45
CA VAL A 391 -19.46 15.71 20.79
C VAL A 391 -18.00 15.24 20.83
N MET A 392 -17.25 15.72 21.82
CA MET A 392 -15.92 15.23 22.14
C MET A 392 -16.02 14.10 23.16
N TYR A 393 -15.19 13.09 22.95
CA TYR A 393 -15.04 11.97 23.86
C TYR A 393 -13.70 12.06 24.58
N CYS A 394 -13.68 11.78 25.88
CA CYS A 394 -12.50 11.92 26.71
C CYS A 394 -12.29 10.74 27.63
N LEU A 395 -11.03 10.44 27.91
CA LEU A 395 -10.63 9.54 28.98
C LEU A 395 -11.17 10.04 30.34
N PRO A 396 -11.70 9.12 31.18
CA PRO A 396 -12.36 9.46 32.44
C PRO A 396 -11.34 9.80 33.53
N VAL A 397 -11.45 11.01 34.10
CA VAL A 397 -10.61 11.46 35.22
C VAL A 397 -11.36 11.34 36.54
N GLN A 398 -10.72 10.84 37.59
CA GLN A 398 -11.34 10.66 38.93
C GLN A 398 -11.39 11.95 39.77
N CYS A 399 -11.42 13.11 39.12
CA CYS A 399 -11.29 14.40 39.80
C CYS A 399 -12.56 15.24 39.72
N THR A 400 -12.72 16.14 40.68
CA THR A 400 -13.80 17.13 40.69
C THR A 400 -13.62 18.13 39.54
N GLU A 401 -14.70 18.57 38.90
CA GLU A 401 -14.68 19.45 37.72
C GLU A 401 -13.92 20.78 37.90
N THR A 402 -13.67 21.21 39.14
CA THR A 402 -12.95 22.44 39.46
C THR A 402 -11.42 22.30 39.48
N ASP A 403 -10.89 21.08 39.43
CA ASP A 403 -9.44 20.84 39.53
C ASP A 403 -8.78 20.81 38.14
N THR A 404 -8.21 21.95 37.75
CA THR A 404 -7.50 22.12 36.47
C THR A 404 -6.11 21.48 36.45
N ALA A 405 -5.60 20.99 37.58
CA ALA A 405 -4.28 20.35 37.70
C ALA A 405 -4.37 18.83 37.87
N CYS A 406 -5.58 18.27 37.86
CA CYS A 406 -5.79 16.84 38.02
C CYS A 406 -5.12 16.04 36.88
N THR A 407 -4.26 15.11 37.27
CA THR A 407 -3.65 14.12 36.38
C THR A 407 -3.91 12.73 36.93
N VAL A 408 -4.32 11.82 36.06
CA VAL A 408 -4.57 10.42 36.39
C VAL A 408 -3.63 9.55 35.55
N PRO A 409 -2.83 8.65 36.17
CA PRO A 409 -1.99 7.73 35.42
C PRO A 409 -2.85 6.64 34.77
N TYR A 410 -2.60 6.36 33.49
CA TYR A 410 -3.17 5.19 32.81
C TYR A 410 -2.06 4.18 32.55
N GLU A 411 -2.37 2.92 32.82
CA GLU A 411 -1.55 1.78 32.46
C GLU A 411 -2.38 0.87 31.57
N ILE A 412 -1.77 0.37 30.50
CA ILE A 412 -2.42 -0.48 29.52
C ILE A 412 -1.59 -1.74 29.39
N LEU A 413 -2.24 -2.89 29.59
CA LEU A 413 -1.66 -4.20 29.36
C LEU A 413 -2.22 -4.74 28.05
N ILE A 414 -1.32 -5.00 27.11
CA ILE A 414 -1.62 -5.71 25.86
C ILE A 414 -1.14 -7.13 26.02
N ARG A 415 -2.04 -8.09 25.81
CA ARG A 415 -1.68 -9.51 25.75
C ARG A 415 -1.14 -9.80 24.35
N SER A 416 -0.12 -10.64 24.25
CA SER A 416 0.52 -11.01 22.98
C SER A 416 0.08 -12.38 22.44
N ALA A 417 -0.67 -13.14 23.22
CA ALA A 417 -1.23 -14.44 22.83
C ALA A 417 -2.59 -14.65 23.52
N GLU A 418 -3.48 -15.35 22.83
CA GLU A 418 -4.74 -15.83 23.38
C GLU A 418 -4.65 -17.35 23.59
N LEU A 419 -5.24 -17.82 24.69
CA LEU A 419 -5.24 -19.23 25.04
C LEU A 419 -6.49 -19.87 24.42
N VAL A 420 -6.34 -20.49 23.25
CA VAL A 420 -7.47 -21.04 22.48
C VAL A 420 -8.03 -22.32 23.12
N SER A 421 -7.18 -23.09 23.81
CA SER A 421 -7.59 -24.21 24.66
C SER A 421 -6.52 -24.53 25.72
N SER A 422 -6.82 -25.43 26.66
CA SER A 422 -5.86 -25.85 27.70
C SER A 422 -4.56 -26.42 27.09
N GLY A 423 -3.54 -25.58 27.00
CA GLY A 423 -2.21 -25.92 26.48
C GLY A 423 -1.90 -25.44 25.05
N ILE A 424 -2.83 -24.79 24.37
CA ILE A 424 -2.61 -24.19 23.04
C ILE A 424 -2.80 -22.68 23.16
N ALA A 425 -1.71 -21.95 22.98
CA ALA A 425 -1.72 -20.49 22.86
C ALA A 425 -1.43 -20.15 21.40
N GLU A 426 -2.20 -19.22 20.85
CA GLU A 426 -1.96 -18.67 19.53
C GLU A 426 -1.52 -17.22 19.68
N ALA A 427 -0.49 -16.86 18.94
CA ALA A 427 -0.03 -15.49 18.84
C ALA A 427 -1.12 -14.59 18.23
N ILE A 428 -1.27 -13.40 18.83
CA ILE A 428 -2.15 -12.31 18.37
C ILE A 428 -1.77 -11.64 17.02
N PRO A 429 -0.54 -11.71 16.45
CA PRO A 429 -0.27 -11.27 15.07
C PRO A 429 -0.89 -12.16 13.98
N PHE A 430 -0.86 -11.69 12.72
CA PHE A 430 -1.27 -12.51 11.56
C PHE A 430 -0.30 -13.64 11.23
N THR A 431 0.93 -13.57 11.72
CA THR A 431 2.01 -14.55 11.54
C THR A 431 2.69 -14.78 12.89
N GLY A 432 2.99 -16.04 13.22
CA GLY A 432 3.43 -16.45 14.56
C GLY A 432 2.53 -17.54 15.14
N VAL A 433 3.11 -18.49 15.87
CA VAL A 433 2.49 -19.79 16.24
C VAL A 433 1.23 -19.66 17.08
#